data_AF-A0A8C4L1H7-F1
#
_entry.id   AF-A0A8C4L1H7-F1
#
_cell.length_a   1.000
_cell.length_b   1.000
_cell.length_c   1.000
_cell.angle_alpha   90.00
_cell.angle_beta   90.00
_cell.angle_gamma   90.00
#
_symmetry.space_group_name_H-M   'P 1'
#
loop_
_entity.id
_entity.type
_entity.pdbx_description
1 polymer ?
#
loop_
_entity_poly.entity_id
_entity_poly.type
_entity_poly.pdbx_seq_one_letter_code
_entity_poly.pdbx_strand_id
1 'polypeptide(L)'
;AVFFLFFRHIAGLNANRAKNIIEWREKNGPFVNREQLKKVKGLGPKSFQQCAGFIRINQDYVRTFSGVEVTNEKQGKKKSKTAVNVVLMPNPLDQTCIHPESYDIAMRFLSFIGGTLCEIGKPEMQQKINSFLEKEGIEKIAERLRTTVHTLQVIIDGLNQPESFDFRTDFDKPDFKRSIVCLEDLQVGTVLTGKVENATLFGIFVDIGVGRSGLIPIRNVTEAKLSKTKKRRSLGLGPGERVEVQVLNIDIPRSRITLDLLRVL
;
A
#
# COMPACT_ATOMS: atom_id res chain seq x y z
N ALA A 1 19.45 -0.20 3.43
CA ALA A 1 19.06 -0.48 4.84
C ALA A 1 17.54 -0.66 5.01
N VAL A 2 16.70 0.29 4.58
CA VAL A 2 15.22 0.23 4.77
C VAL A 2 14.57 -1.00 4.12
N PHE A 3 14.98 -1.35 2.90
CA PHE A 3 14.46 -2.51 2.17
C PHE A 3 14.71 -3.85 2.89
N PHE A 4 15.85 -3.98 3.56
CA PHE A 4 16.22 -5.20 4.30
C PHE A 4 15.31 -5.42 5.52
N LEU A 5 14.93 -4.35 6.21
CA LEU A 5 14.08 -4.45 7.40
C LEU A 5 12.68 -4.95 7.03
N PHE A 6 12.13 -4.46 5.92
CA PHE A 6 10.79 -4.84 5.45
C PHE A 6 10.69 -6.32 5.05
N PHE A 7 11.70 -6.86 4.35
CA PHE A 7 11.72 -8.26 3.92
C PHE A 7 11.73 -9.26 5.07
N ARG A 8 12.17 -8.85 6.28
CA ARG A 8 12.12 -9.71 7.48
C ARG A 8 10.70 -9.97 7.99
N HIS A 9 9.74 -9.12 7.62
CA HIS A 9 8.35 -9.24 8.05
C HIS A 9 7.47 -9.98 7.04
N ILE A 10 8.01 -10.35 5.87
CA ILE A 10 7.30 -11.11 4.86
C ILE A 10 7.25 -12.59 5.26
N ALA A 11 6.08 -13.21 5.12
CA ALA A 11 5.88 -14.63 5.40
C ALA A 11 6.90 -15.50 4.64
N GLY A 12 7.59 -16.39 5.37
CA GLY A 12 8.59 -17.29 4.79
C GLY A 12 9.99 -16.69 4.59
N LEU A 13 10.21 -15.41 4.89
CA LEU A 13 11.53 -14.78 4.85
C LEU A 13 12.10 -14.56 6.26
N ASN A 14 13.42 -14.63 6.36
CA ASN A 14 14.17 -14.32 7.58
C ASN A 14 15.32 -13.35 7.24
N ALA A 15 16.05 -12.87 8.24
CA ALA A 15 17.17 -11.93 8.04
C ALA A 15 18.20 -12.45 7.03
N ASN A 16 18.57 -13.74 7.11
CA ASN A 16 19.57 -14.33 6.21
C ASN A 16 19.05 -14.43 4.77
N ARG A 17 17.80 -14.83 4.57
CA ARG A 17 17.17 -14.92 3.24
C ARG A 17 16.99 -13.53 2.62
N ALA A 18 16.59 -12.54 3.41
CA ALA A 18 16.50 -11.15 2.95
C ALA A 18 17.87 -10.64 2.46
N LYS A 19 18.95 -10.98 3.20
CA LYS A 19 20.33 -10.66 2.77
C LYS A 19 20.68 -11.34 1.46
N ASN A 20 20.37 -12.64 1.32
CA ASN A 20 20.66 -13.39 0.10
C ASN A 20 19.91 -12.85 -1.13
N ILE A 21 18.68 -12.34 -0.96
CA ILE A 21 17.92 -11.70 -2.04
C ILE A 21 18.64 -10.42 -2.51
N ILE A 22 19.13 -9.61 -1.58
CA ILE A 22 19.87 -8.38 -1.90
C ILE A 22 21.19 -8.72 -2.59
N GLU A 23 21.96 -9.67 -2.05
CA GLU A 23 23.22 -10.13 -2.66
C GLU A 23 23.00 -10.70 -4.07
N TRP A 24 21.89 -11.40 -4.29
CA TRP A 24 21.54 -11.89 -5.63
C TRP A 24 21.25 -10.73 -6.58
N ARG A 25 20.52 -9.71 -6.13
CA ARG A 25 20.17 -8.52 -6.93
C ARG A 25 21.39 -7.66 -7.25
N GLU A 26 22.34 -7.53 -6.33
CA GLU A 26 23.61 -6.83 -6.58
C GLU A 26 24.45 -7.54 -7.66
N LYS A 27 24.42 -8.88 -7.69
CA LYS A 27 25.21 -9.68 -8.64
C LYS A 27 24.56 -9.86 -10.01
N ASN A 28 23.23 -10.04 -10.05
CA ASN A 28 22.50 -10.42 -11.27
C ASN A 28 21.60 -9.29 -11.79
N GLY A 29 21.54 -8.15 -11.09
CA GLY A 29 20.64 -7.06 -11.42
C GLY A 29 19.19 -7.29 -10.94
N PRO A 30 18.22 -6.51 -11.43
CA PRO A 30 16.83 -6.61 -11.02
C PRO A 30 16.20 -7.95 -11.41
N PHE A 31 15.25 -8.42 -10.59
CA PHE A 31 14.45 -9.60 -10.93
C PHE A 31 13.52 -9.26 -12.09
N VAL A 32 13.50 -10.12 -13.11
CA VAL A 32 12.62 -10.04 -14.29
C VAL A 32 11.27 -10.71 -14.01
N ASN A 33 11.29 -11.80 -13.24
CA ASN A 33 10.11 -12.56 -12.87
C ASN A 33 10.25 -13.20 -11.48
N ARG A 34 9.14 -13.65 -10.90
CA ARG A 34 9.15 -14.27 -9.57
C ARG A 34 9.92 -15.58 -9.54
N GLU A 35 9.97 -16.30 -10.66
CA GLU A 35 10.67 -17.59 -10.72
C GLU A 35 12.16 -17.48 -10.43
N GLN A 36 12.79 -16.35 -10.76
CA GLN A 36 14.19 -16.08 -10.41
C GLN A 36 14.44 -16.08 -8.90
N LEU A 37 13.43 -15.82 -8.06
CA LEU A 37 13.56 -15.93 -6.61
C LEU A 37 13.97 -17.35 -6.19
N LYS A 38 13.57 -18.40 -6.93
CA LYS A 38 13.99 -19.78 -6.68
C LYS A 38 15.50 -19.99 -6.87
N LYS A 39 16.19 -19.11 -7.60
CA LYS A 39 17.65 -19.14 -7.80
C LYS A 39 18.41 -18.51 -6.63
N VAL A 40 17.71 -17.86 -5.69
CA VAL A 40 18.32 -17.24 -4.51
C VAL A 40 18.76 -18.34 -3.54
N LYS A 41 20.01 -18.26 -3.09
CA LYS A 41 20.58 -19.20 -2.12
C LYS A 41 19.72 -19.24 -0.85
N GLY A 42 19.30 -20.44 -0.44
CA GLY A 42 18.52 -20.63 0.79
C GLY A 42 17.02 -20.34 0.67
N LEU A 43 16.52 -19.99 -0.53
CA LEU A 43 15.10 -19.89 -0.82
C LEU A 43 14.59 -21.21 -1.44
N GLY A 44 14.22 -22.15 -0.56
CA GLY A 44 13.63 -23.43 -1.00
C GLY A 44 12.18 -23.29 -1.49
N PRO A 45 11.61 -24.34 -2.08
CA PRO A 45 10.26 -24.32 -2.68
C PRO A 45 9.17 -23.92 -1.69
N LYS A 46 9.23 -24.40 -0.44
CA LYS A 46 8.29 -24.00 0.62
C LYS A 46 8.39 -22.52 0.97
N SER A 47 9.61 -21.99 1.03
CA SER A 47 9.84 -20.57 1.35
C SER A 47 9.37 -19.69 0.21
N PHE A 48 9.62 -20.11 -1.03
CA PHE A 48 9.11 -19.46 -2.23
C PHE A 48 7.57 -19.41 -2.23
N GLN A 49 6.89 -20.52 -1.97
CA GLN A 49 5.41 -20.55 -1.91
C GLN A 49 4.86 -19.61 -0.84
N GLN A 50 5.54 -19.45 0.29
CA GLN A 50 5.08 -18.56 1.36
C GLN A 50 5.29 -17.08 1.03
N CYS A 51 6.37 -16.73 0.32
CA CYS A 51 6.71 -15.32 0.07
C CYS A 51 6.27 -14.80 -1.31
N ALA A 52 6.09 -15.66 -2.30
CA ALA A 52 5.92 -15.25 -3.69
C ALA A 52 4.69 -14.36 -3.93
N GLY A 53 3.60 -14.57 -3.17
CA GLY A 53 2.38 -13.74 -3.28
C GLY A 53 2.55 -12.32 -2.73
N PHE A 54 3.56 -12.08 -1.89
CA PHE A 54 3.83 -10.78 -1.27
C PHE A 54 4.90 -9.98 -2.00
N ILE A 55 5.68 -10.62 -2.88
CA ILE A 55 6.78 -9.97 -3.61
C ILE A 55 6.27 -9.55 -5.00
N ARG A 56 6.07 -8.25 -5.18
CA ARG A 56 5.71 -7.67 -6.48
C ARG A 56 6.96 -7.27 -7.25
N ILE A 57 6.97 -7.54 -8.55
CA ILE A 57 8.07 -7.14 -9.46
C ILE A 57 7.50 -6.12 -10.44
N ASN A 58 8.02 -4.90 -10.40
CA ASN A 58 7.59 -3.85 -11.33
C ASN A 58 8.32 -4.03 -12.68
N GLN A 59 7.55 -4.26 -13.74
CA GLN A 59 8.09 -4.55 -15.06
C GLN A 59 8.69 -3.33 -15.77
N ASP A 60 8.21 -2.12 -15.46
CA ASP A 60 8.73 -0.88 -16.06
C ASP A 60 10.17 -0.62 -15.61
N TYR A 61 10.48 -0.93 -14.35
CA TYR A 61 11.85 -0.90 -13.85
C TYR A 61 12.73 -1.89 -14.62
N VAL A 62 12.24 -3.10 -14.89
CA VAL A 62 12.99 -4.10 -15.66
C VAL A 62 13.24 -3.61 -17.08
N ARG A 63 12.22 -3.07 -17.77
CA ARG A 63 12.34 -2.52 -19.15
C ARG A 63 13.37 -1.39 -19.23
N THR A 64 13.39 -0.52 -18.23
CA THR A 64 14.33 0.60 -18.16
C THR A 64 15.79 0.13 -18.02
N PHE A 65 16.02 -0.96 -17.28
CA PHE A 65 17.37 -1.53 -17.08
C PHE A 65 17.81 -2.48 -18.19
N SER A 66 16.88 -3.21 -18.82
CA SER A 66 17.16 -4.10 -19.95
C SER A 66 17.33 -3.39 -21.29
N GLY A 67 17.33 -2.04 -21.29
CA GLY A 67 17.70 -1.21 -22.44
C GLY A 67 19.21 -1.10 -22.68
N VAL A 68 20.05 -1.79 -21.89
CA VAL A 68 21.51 -1.85 -22.06
C VAL A 68 21.93 -3.29 -22.37
N GLU A 69 22.30 -3.48 -23.64
CA GLU A 69 23.18 -4.49 -24.23
C GLU A 69 23.02 -5.97 -23.80
N VAL A 70 22.35 -6.74 -24.68
CA VAL A 70 22.59 -8.18 -24.83
C VAL A 70 23.88 -8.35 -25.63
N THR A 71 25.05 -8.34 -24.98
CA THR A 71 26.29 -8.81 -25.61
C THR A 71 26.33 -10.33 -25.55
N ASN A 72 26.21 -10.93 -26.73
CA ASN A 72 26.53 -12.34 -26.96
C ASN A 72 28.05 -12.53 -26.86
N GLU A 73 28.54 -13.07 -25.75
CA GLU A 73 29.89 -13.65 -25.71
C GLU A 73 29.85 -15.17 -25.52
N LYS A 74 30.55 -15.85 -26.43
CA LYS A 74 30.77 -17.30 -26.49
C LYS A 74 32.03 -17.68 -25.70
N GLN A 75 32.05 -18.97 -25.34
CA GLN A 75 33.18 -19.84 -24.93
C GLN A 75 33.44 -19.88 -23.40
N GLY A 76 33.70 -21.03 -22.75
CA GLY A 76 34.18 -22.31 -23.25
C GLY A 76 33.75 -23.54 -22.42
N LYS A 77 34.11 -24.71 -22.98
CA LYS A 77 33.65 -26.08 -22.70
C LYS A 77 33.97 -26.61 -21.28
N LYS A 78 32.99 -27.26 -20.63
CA LYS A 78 33.08 -28.64 -20.09
C LYS A 78 31.71 -29.18 -19.61
N LYS A 79 31.52 -30.48 -19.81
CA LYS A 79 30.28 -31.27 -19.84
C LYS A 79 29.52 -31.34 -18.50
N SER A 80 28.20 -31.11 -18.48
CA SER A 80 27.17 -32.06 -17.96
C SER A 80 25.74 -31.46 -17.91
N LYS A 81 24.78 -32.24 -18.46
CA LYS A 81 23.31 -32.27 -18.28
C LYS A 81 22.48 -30.98 -18.53
N THR A 82 21.91 -30.96 -19.74
CA THR A 82 20.72 -30.24 -20.27
C THR A 82 20.04 -29.22 -19.36
N ALA A 83 20.52 -27.97 -19.40
CA ALA A 83 19.77 -26.81 -18.92
C ALA A 83 18.88 -26.30 -20.06
N VAL A 84 17.57 -26.41 -19.89
CA VAL A 84 16.59 -25.73 -20.75
C VAL A 84 16.82 -24.24 -20.56
N ASN A 85 17.27 -23.57 -21.61
CA ASN A 85 17.52 -22.13 -21.62
C ASN A 85 16.16 -21.42 -21.69
N VAL A 86 15.47 -21.33 -20.54
CA VAL A 86 14.16 -20.68 -20.43
C VAL A 86 14.39 -19.18 -20.67
N VAL A 87 13.87 -18.68 -21.79
CA VAL A 87 13.79 -17.25 -22.10
C VAL A 87 13.08 -16.57 -20.93
N LEU A 88 13.80 -15.75 -20.18
CA LEU A 88 13.29 -15.03 -19.01
C LEU A 88 12.41 -13.88 -19.50
N MET A 89 11.15 -14.18 -19.83
CA MET A 89 10.19 -13.16 -20.24
C MET A 89 9.54 -12.50 -19.02
N PRO A 90 9.29 -11.18 -19.10
CA PRO A 90 8.36 -10.45 -18.23
C PRO A 90 7.03 -11.17 -18.04
N ASN A 91 6.55 -11.33 -16.81
CA ASN A 91 5.16 -11.74 -16.57
C ASN A 91 4.38 -10.59 -15.90
N PRO A 92 3.40 -9.98 -16.58
CA PRO A 92 2.55 -8.92 -16.00
C PRO A 92 1.83 -9.34 -14.71
N LEU A 93 1.54 -10.63 -14.53
CA LEU A 93 0.90 -11.14 -13.31
C LEU A 93 1.79 -11.02 -12.05
N ASP A 94 3.10 -10.85 -12.20
CA ASP A 94 4.03 -10.71 -11.08
C ASP A 94 3.87 -9.36 -10.34
N GLN A 95 3.17 -8.40 -10.94
CA GLN A 95 2.79 -7.12 -10.32
C GLN A 95 1.55 -7.26 -9.41
N THR A 96 0.76 -8.32 -9.58
CA THR A 96 -0.52 -8.52 -8.87
C THR A 96 -0.34 -9.30 -7.56
N CYS A 97 -1.39 -9.35 -6.73
CA CYS A 97 -1.44 -10.20 -5.54
C CYS A 97 -1.63 -11.70 -5.86
N ILE A 98 -1.73 -12.08 -7.15
CA ILE A 98 -1.99 -13.46 -7.57
C ILE A 98 -0.75 -14.30 -7.29
N HIS A 99 -0.92 -15.42 -6.60
CA HIS A 99 0.16 -16.34 -6.31
C HIS A 99 0.57 -17.14 -7.57
N PRO A 100 1.86 -17.46 -7.80
CA PRO A 100 2.29 -18.21 -8.99
C PRO A 100 1.63 -19.58 -9.19
N GLU A 101 1.19 -20.22 -8.11
CA GLU A 101 0.40 -21.47 -8.16
C GLU A 101 -0.94 -21.30 -8.89
N SER A 102 -1.45 -20.07 -8.95
CA SER A 102 -2.73 -19.73 -9.57
C SER A 102 -2.59 -19.07 -10.94
N TYR A 103 -1.38 -19.00 -11.52
CA TYR A 103 -1.19 -18.39 -12.85
C TYR A 103 -1.89 -19.17 -13.95
N ASP A 104 -1.88 -20.49 -13.90
CA ASP A 104 -2.60 -21.33 -14.87
C ASP A 104 -4.10 -21.03 -14.88
N ILE A 105 -4.68 -20.80 -13.70
CA ILE A 105 -6.09 -20.45 -13.52
C ILE A 105 -6.35 -19.04 -14.06
N ALA A 106 -5.51 -18.07 -13.69
CA ALA A 106 -5.64 -16.69 -14.14
C ALA A 106 -5.56 -16.57 -15.67
N MET A 107 -4.64 -17.31 -16.32
CA MET A 107 -4.53 -17.34 -17.78
C MET A 107 -5.78 -17.93 -18.44
N ARG A 108 -6.34 -19.02 -17.87
CA ARG A 108 -7.61 -19.59 -18.35
C ARG A 108 -8.76 -18.60 -18.19
N PHE A 109 -8.86 -17.95 -17.03
CA PHE A 109 -9.89 -16.95 -16.75
C PHE A 109 -9.82 -15.76 -17.72
N LEU A 110 -8.61 -15.25 -18.01
CA LEU A 110 -8.39 -14.21 -19.02
C LEU A 110 -8.84 -14.64 -20.42
N SER A 111 -8.57 -15.89 -20.78
CA SER A 111 -8.99 -16.46 -22.06
C SER A 111 -10.52 -16.55 -22.17
N PHE A 112 -11.22 -16.83 -21.07
CA PHE A 112 -12.68 -16.85 -21.01
C PHE A 112 -13.31 -15.46 -21.13
N ILE A 113 -12.69 -14.45 -20.51
CA ILE A 113 -13.17 -13.06 -20.56
C ILE A 113 -12.81 -12.38 -21.90
N GLY A 114 -11.84 -12.92 -22.65
CA GLY A 114 -11.28 -12.27 -23.83
C GLY A 114 -10.42 -11.05 -23.45
N GLY A 115 -9.78 -11.10 -22.28
CA GLY A 115 -8.88 -10.06 -21.78
C GLY A 115 -7.44 -10.33 -22.21
N THR A 116 -6.68 -9.26 -22.48
CA THR A 116 -5.23 -9.36 -22.72
C THR A 116 -4.44 -9.03 -21.46
N LEU A 117 -3.20 -9.54 -21.35
CA LEU A 117 -2.32 -9.27 -20.20
C LEU A 117 -1.93 -7.79 -20.05
N CYS A 118 -2.12 -6.97 -21.09
CA CYS A 118 -1.81 -5.54 -21.09
C CYS A 118 -2.97 -4.66 -20.59
N GLU A 119 -4.12 -5.26 -20.30
CA GLU A 119 -5.32 -4.59 -19.79
C GLU A 119 -5.44 -4.72 -18.26
N ILE A 120 -4.54 -5.44 -17.60
CA ILE A 120 -4.55 -5.63 -16.14
C ILE A 120 -4.51 -4.26 -15.44
N GLY A 121 -5.38 -4.06 -14.44
CA GLY A 121 -5.49 -2.81 -13.70
C GLY A 121 -6.13 -1.63 -14.45
N LYS A 122 -6.54 -1.81 -15.72
CA LYS A 122 -7.28 -0.79 -16.50
C LYS A 122 -8.79 -0.92 -16.28
N PRO A 123 -9.56 0.19 -16.41
CA PRO A 123 -11.01 0.16 -16.26
C PRO A 123 -11.70 -0.75 -17.29
N GLU A 124 -11.11 -0.93 -18.48
CA GLU A 124 -11.63 -1.84 -19.52
C GLU A 124 -11.70 -3.29 -19.03
N MET A 125 -10.67 -3.76 -18.31
CA MET A 125 -10.65 -5.11 -17.73
C MET A 125 -11.70 -5.25 -16.63
N GLN A 126 -11.84 -4.23 -15.77
CA GLN A 126 -12.86 -4.22 -14.71
C GLN A 126 -14.27 -4.32 -15.29
N GLN A 127 -14.56 -3.58 -16.37
CA GLN A 127 -15.85 -3.63 -17.06
C GLN A 127 -16.13 -5.01 -17.66
N LYS A 128 -15.14 -5.62 -18.33
CA LYS A 128 -15.26 -6.97 -18.89
C LYS A 128 -15.52 -8.01 -17.79
N ILE A 129 -14.79 -7.93 -16.68
CA ILE A 129 -14.97 -8.82 -15.53
C ILE A 129 -16.38 -8.66 -14.96
N ASN A 130 -16.83 -7.43 -14.67
CA ASN A 130 -18.16 -7.19 -14.11
C ASN A 130 -19.28 -7.70 -15.04
N SER A 131 -19.17 -7.43 -16.34
CA SER A 131 -20.13 -7.92 -17.34
C SER A 131 -20.18 -9.45 -17.42
N PHE A 132 -19.04 -10.11 -17.19
CA PHE A 132 -18.95 -11.56 -17.20
C PHE A 132 -19.49 -12.18 -15.90
N LEU A 133 -19.22 -11.53 -14.77
CA LEU A 133 -19.73 -11.93 -13.46
C LEU A 133 -21.26 -11.83 -13.37
N GLU A 134 -21.87 -10.81 -13.96
CA GLU A 134 -23.34 -10.68 -14.04
C GLU A 134 -24.00 -11.79 -14.87
N LYS A 135 -23.29 -12.34 -15.88
CA LYS A 135 -23.83 -13.36 -16.79
C LYS A 135 -23.73 -14.77 -16.24
N GLU A 136 -22.55 -15.20 -15.80
CA GLU A 136 -22.32 -16.59 -15.36
C GLU A 136 -22.34 -16.77 -13.83
N GLY A 137 -22.11 -15.72 -13.06
CA GLY A 137 -21.98 -15.79 -11.60
C GLY A 137 -20.66 -16.43 -11.13
N ILE A 138 -20.17 -16.03 -9.96
CA ILE A 138 -18.84 -16.42 -9.45
C ILE A 138 -18.73 -17.95 -9.25
N GLU A 139 -19.80 -18.60 -8.78
CA GLU A 139 -19.79 -20.03 -8.45
C GLU A 139 -19.61 -20.92 -9.68
N LYS A 140 -20.37 -20.66 -10.76
CA LYS A 140 -20.27 -21.45 -12.00
C LYS A 140 -18.90 -21.32 -12.65
N ILE A 141 -18.33 -20.12 -12.59
CA ILE A 141 -16.98 -19.85 -13.10
C ILE A 141 -15.95 -20.64 -12.28
N ALA A 142 -16.08 -20.65 -10.95
CA ALA A 142 -15.20 -21.40 -10.08
C ALA A 142 -15.23 -22.90 -10.39
N GLU A 143 -16.42 -23.48 -10.59
CA GLU A 143 -16.60 -24.89 -11.00
C GLU A 143 -15.94 -25.18 -12.35
N ARG A 144 -16.17 -24.31 -13.34
CA ARG A 144 -15.62 -24.47 -14.70
C ARG A 144 -14.09 -24.40 -14.72
N LEU A 145 -13.52 -23.51 -13.93
CA LEU A 145 -12.06 -23.38 -13.77
C LEU A 145 -11.48 -24.46 -12.85
N ARG A 146 -12.32 -25.26 -12.17
CA ARG A 146 -11.95 -26.24 -11.14
C ARG A 146 -11.21 -25.60 -9.97
N THR A 147 -11.76 -24.51 -9.44
CA THR A 147 -11.15 -23.68 -8.40
C THR A 147 -12.12 -23.36 -7.28
N THR A 148 -11.61 -22.82 -6.17
CA THR A 148 -12.46 -22.33 -5.10
C THR A 148 -12.92 -20.90 -5.38
N VAL A 149 -14.11 -20.56 -4.89
CA VAL A 149 -14.67 -19.20 -4.97
C VAL A 149 -13.69 -18.15 -4.42
N HIS A 150 -13.01 -18.48 -3.31
CA HIS A 150 -12.04 -17.59 -2.67
C HIS A 150 -10.80 -17.36 -3.55
N THR A 151 -10.26 -18.40 -4.17
CA THR A 151 -9.12 -18.26 -5.09
C THR A 151 -9.51 -17.40 -6.29
N LEU A 152 -10.73 -17.58 -6.81
CA LEU A 152 -11.24 -16.80 -7.92
C LEU A 152 -11.43 -15.33 -7.55
N GLN A 153 -11.94 -15.03 -6.34
CA GLN A 153 -12.03 -13.66 -5.82
C GLN A 153 -10.65 -13.00 -5.74
N VAL A 154 -9.63 -13.70 -5.22
CA VAL A 154 -8.26 -13.17 -5.17
C VAL A 154 -7.72 -12.88 -6.57
N ILE A 155 -8.05 -13.71 -7.57
CA ILE A 155 -7.67 -13.46 -8.97
C ILE A 155 -8.39 -12.22 -9.51
N ILE A 156 -9.70 -12.11 -9.29
CA ILE A 156 -10.51 -10.95 -9.71
C ILE A 156 -9.96 -9.66 -9.09
N ASP A 157 -9.74 -9.67 -7.77
CA ASP A 157 -9.18 -8.52 -7.05
C ASP A 157 -7.78 -8.19 -7.57
N GLY A 158 -6.94 -9.19 -7.81
CA GLY A 158 -5.61 -9.02 -8.37
C GLY A 158 -5.60 -8.44 -9.79
N LEU A 159 -6.57 -8.78 -10.64
CA LEU A 159 -6.73 -8.23 -11.99
C LEU A 159 -7.33 -6.82 -11.99
N ASN A 160 -8.18 -6.52 -11.00
CA ASN A 160 -8.84 -5.22 -10.84
C ASN A 160 -7.92 -4.17 -10.20
N GLN A 161 -6.97 -4.58 -9.36
CA GLN A 161 -6.05 -3.67 -8.67
C GLN A 161 -5.14 -2.94 -9.67
N PRO A 162 -5.11 -1.59 -9.66
CA PRO A 162 -4.17 -0.85 -10.49
C PRO A 162 -2.72 -1.08 -10.04
N GLU A 163 -1.77 -0.93 -10.95
CA GLU A 163 -0.35 -1.19 -10.72
C GLU A 163 0.25 -0.37 -9.56
N SER A 164 -0.30 0.82 -9.32
CA SER A 164 0.09 1.73 -8.24
C SER A 164 -0.78 1.62 -6.98
N PHE A 165 -1.62 0.58 -6.85
CA PHE A 165 -2.53 0.44 -5.71
C PHE A 165 -1.75 0.18 -4.42
N ASP A 166 -1.66 1.25 -3.61
CA ASP A 166 -1.18 1.20 -2.23
C ASP A 166 -2.33 1.56 -1.29
N PHE A 167 -2.84 0.55 -0.59
CA PHE A 167 -3.91 0.71 0.40
C PHE A 167 -3.55 1.74 1.48
N ARG A 168 -2.27 2.09 1.67
CA ARG A 168 -1.82 3.11 2.63
C ARG A 168 -2.12 4.54 2.19
N THR A 169 -2.34 4.79 0.90
CA THR A 169 -2.61 6.15 0.39
C THR A 169 -3.91 6.74 0.91
N ASP A 170 -4.86 5.91 1.31
CA ASP A 170 -6.13 6.35 1.89
C ASP A 170 -6.04 6.65 3.40
N PHE A 171 -5.03 6.14 4.11
CA PHE A 171 -4.94 6.29 5.57
C PHE A 171 -4.32 7.62 6.02
N ASP A 172 -3.40 8.17 5.24
CA ASP A 172 -2.59 9.34 5.61
C ASP A 172 -2.56 10.39 4.49
N LYS A 173 -3.71 10.94 4.12
CA LYS A 173 -3.69 12.31 3.63
C LYS A 173 -3.49 13.19 4.86
N PRO A 174 -2.36 13.92 5.00
CA PRO A 174 -2.28 14.95 6.03
C PRO A 174 -3.38 15.97 5.73
N ASP A 175 -4.40 16.04 6.60
CA ASP A 175 -5.48 17.04 6.51
C ASP A 175 -4.97 18.47 6.73
N PHE A 176 -3.70 18.61 7.15
CA PHE A 176 -3.04 19.89 7.26
C PHE A 176 -2.99 20.57 5.88
N LYS A 177 -3.71 21.68 5.75
CA LYS A 177 -3.40 22.69 4.73
C LYS A 177 -1.90 23.00 4.90
N ARG A 178 -1.08 22.55 3.94
CA ARG A 178 0.40 22.52 3.93
C ARG A 178 1.09 23.89 4.11
N SER A 179 0.35 24.95 4.41
CA SER A 179 0.81 26.33 4.40
C SER A 179 1.32 26.83 5.75
N ILE A 180 1.17 26.10 6.86
CA ILE A 180 1.55 26.60 8.20
C ILE A 180 2.45 25.57 8.87
N VAL A 181 3.75 25.87 8.89
CA VAL A 181 4.79 25.03 9.51
C VAL A 181 5.29 25.67 10.81
N CYS A 182 5.10 26.98 10.96
CA CYS A 182 5.71 27.78 12.02
C CYS A 182 4.65 28.63 12.75
N LEU A 183 4.92 28.97 14.02
CA LEU A 183 4.00 29.74 14.88
C LEU A 183 3.85 31.18 14.38
N GLU A 184 4.86 31.69 13.67
CA GLU A 184 4.94 33.03 13.09
C GLU A 184 4.01 33.19 11.88
N ASP A 185 3.70 32.11 11.16
CA ASP A 185 2.82 32.10 10.00
C ASP A 185 1.33 32.01 10.39
N LEU A 186 1.06 31.80 11.68
CA LEU A 186 -0.30 31.58 12.18
C LEU A 186 -1.01 32.94 12.34
N GLN A 187 -2.16 33.08 11.68
CA GLN A 187 -3.02 34.26 11.83
C GLN A 187 -4.25 33.94 12.67
N VAL A 188 -4.66 34.89 13.51
CA VAL A 188 -5.92 34.81 14.25
C VAL A 188 -7.09 34.72 13.27
N GLY A 189 -8.02 33.79 13.52
CA GLY A 189 -9.16 33.49 12.67
C GLY A 189 -8.94 32.34 11.69
N THR A 190 -7.71 31.83 11.55
CA THR A 190 -7.40 30.70 10.65
C THR A 190 -8.06 29.42 11.14
N VAL A 191 -8.68 28.67 10.23
CA VAL A 191 -9.28 27.36 10.50
C VAL A 191 -8.34 26.25 10.07
N LEU A 192 -8.03 25.36 11.01
CA LEU A 192 -7.06 24.27 10.87
C LEU A 192 -7.64 22.97 11.43
N THR A 193 -7.14 21.86 10.93
CA THR A 193 -7.41 20.52 11.47
C THR A 193 -6.30 20.14 12.44
N GLY A 194 -6.67 19.58 13.58
CA GLY A 194 -5.71 19.11 14.57
C GLY A 194 -6.14 17.81 15.21
N LYS A 195 -5.20 17.18 15.93
CA LYS A 195 -5.42 15.94 16.67
C LYS A 195 -5.39 16.22 18.17
N VAL A 196 -6.37 15.72 18.91
CA VAL A 196 -6.39 15.85 20.38
C VAL A 196 -5.21 15.07 20.96
N GLU A 197 -4.35 15.75 21.68
CA GLU A 197 -3.23 15.14 22.39
C GLU A 197 -3.68 14.67 23.77
N ASN A 198 -4.39 15.55 24.50
CA ASN A 198 -4.89 15.26 25.84
C ASN A 198 -6.12 16.10 26.16
N ALA A 199 -6.99 15.58 27.04
CA ALA A 199 -8.16 16.27 27.57
C ALA A 199 -8.02 16.42 29.09
N THR A 200 -8.04 17.66 29.58
CA THR A 200 -8.03 17.97 31.02
C THR A 200 -9.37 18.58 31.44
N LEU A 201 -9.57 18.75 32.75
CA LEU A 201 -10.79 19.35 33.30
C LEU A 201 -10.99 20.81 32.92
N PHE A 202 -9.93 21.53 32.54
CA PHE A 202 -9.99 22.96 32.20
C PHE A 202 -9.95 23.22 30.69
N GLY A 203 -9.64 22.22 29.88
CA GLY A 203 -9.59 22.36 28.43
C GLY A 203 -8.97 21.16 27.72
N ILE A 204 -8.84 21.27 26.40
CA ILE A 204 -8.38 20.19 25.53
C ILE A 204 -7.14 20.69 24.77
N PHE A 205 -6.09 19.91 24.78
CA PHE A 205 -4.86 20.19 24.05
C PHE A 205 -4.92 19.52 22.69
N VAL A 206 -4.72 20.31 21.64
CA VAL A 206 -4.79 19.86 20.25
C VAL A 206 -3.48 20.20 19.55
N ASP A 207 -2.89 19.20 18.93
CA ASP A 207 -1.75 19.36 18.06
C ASP A 207 -2.22 19.80 16.66
N ILE A 208 -1.76 20.97 16.23
CA ILE A 208 -2.04 21.56 14.91
C ILE A 208 -0.82 21.45 13.97
N GLY A 209 0.30 20.87 14.43
CA GLY A 209 1.51 20.70 13.62
C GLY A 209 2.43 21.93 13.58
N VAL A 210 2.25 22.90 14.47
CA VAL A 210 3.09 24.11 14.60
C VAL A 210 4.18 23.97 15.69
N GLY A 211 4.49 22.74 16.11
CA GLY A 211 5.47 22.43 17.15
C GLY A 211 5.03 22.73 18.59
N ARG A 212 3.84 23.31 18.79
CA ARG A 212 3.22 23.58 20.10
C ARG A 212 1.74 23.22 20.06
N SER A 213 1.24 22.60 21.13
CA SER A 213 -0.17 22.25 21.28
C SER A 213 -0.99 23.49 21.64
N GLY A 214 -2.09 23.70 20.93
CA GLY A 214 -3.06 24.75 21.26
C GLY A 214 -4.07 24.27 22.29
N LEU A 215 -4.50 25.18 23.16
CA LEU A 215 -5.50 24.90 24.19
C LEU A 215 -6.87 25.37 23.71
N ILE A 216 -7.84 24.46 23.74
CA ILE A 216 -9.26 24.78 23.64
C ILE A 216 -9.81 24.89 25.06
N PRO A 217 -10.19 26.10 25.53
CA PRO A 217 -10.82 26.26 26.83
C PRO A 217 -12.17 25.52 26.87
N ILE A 218 -12.54 24.95 28.02
CA ILE A 218 -13.80 24.18 28.13
C ILE A 218 -15.05 25.01 27.77
N ARG A 219 -15.02 26.33 28.01
CA ARG A 219 -16.08 27.29 27.61
C ARG A 219 -16.34 27.35 26.10
N ASN A 220 -15.33 27.03 25.29
CA ASN A 220 -15.38 27.07 23.83
C ASN A 220 -15.86 25.72 23.26
N VAL A 221 -15.94 24.69 24.10
CA VAL A 221 -16.46 23.36 23.75
C VAL A 221 -17.98 23.37 23.96
N THR A 222 -18.73 23.84 22.96
CA THR A 222 -20.21 23.87 23.04
C THR A 222 -20.81 22.53 22.61
N GLU A 223 -21.87 22.08 23.30
CA GLU A 223 -22.58 20.83 22.96
C GLU A 223 -23.13 20.77 21.54
N ALA A 224 -23.42 21.93 20.93
CA ALA A 224 -23.86 22.04 19.54
C ALA A 224 -22.77 21.67 18.51
N LYS A 225 -21.49 21.75 18.92
CA LYS A 225 -20.32 21.47 18.08
C LYS A 225 -19.82 20.02 18.23
N LEU A 226 -20.41 19.26 19.15
CA LEU A 226 -20.12 17.84 19.38
C LEU A 226 -21.03 16.95 18.52
N SER A 227 -20.48 15.83 18.02
CA SER A 227 -21.24 14.85 17.24
C SER A 227 -22.44 14.28 18.04
N LYS A 228 -23.56 14.04 17.34
CA LYS A 228 -24.84 13.55 17.90
C LYS A 228 -24.69 12.30 18.78
N THR A 229 -23.66 11.49 18.54
CA THR A 229 -23.37 10.22 19.24
C THR A 229 -22.63 10.40 20.58
N LYS A 230 -22.00 11.55 20.82
CA LYS A 230 -21.10 11.78 21.97
C LYS A 230 -21.66 12.69 23.07
N LYS A 231 -22.94 13.11 22.97
CA LYS A 231 -23.68 13.91 23.96
C LYS A 231 -23.75 13.32 25.39
N ARG A 232 -23.26 12.10 25.63
CA ARG A 232 -23.42 11.36 26.88
C ARG A 232 -22.16 11.33 27.77
N ARG A 233 -21.01 11.84 27.32
CA ARG A 233 -19.77 11.92 28.12
C ARG A 233 -19.45 13.37 28.47
N SER A 234 -19.10 13.60 29.73
CA SER A 234 -18.90 14.92 30.39
C SER A 234 -17.79 15.79 29.79
N LEU A 235 -16.93 15.23 28.94
CA LEU A 235 -16.00 15.92 28.05
C LEU A 235 -15.93 15.07 26.76
N GLY A 236 -16.68 15.46 25.73
CA GLY A 236 -16.99 14.63 24.55
C GLY A 236 -15.84 14.35 23.58
N LEU A 237 -14.57 14.48 24.00
CA LEU A 237 -13.37 14.38 23.15
C LEU A 237 -12.27 13.60 23.88
N GLY A 238 -11.90 12.42 23.35
CA GLY A 238 -10.78 11.61 23.84
C GLY A 238 -9.44 11.93 23.14
N PRO A 239 -8.30 11.52 23.72
CA PRO A 239 -7.00 11.63 23.06
C PRO A 239 -7.01 10.83 21.75
N GLY A 240 -6.45 11.42 20.70
CA GLY A 240 -6.34 10.85 19.37
C GLY A 240 -7.45 11.23 18.39
N GLU A 241 -8.49 11.91 18.85
CA GLU A 241 -9.60 12.35 17.98
C GLU A 241 -9.19 13.50 17.06
N ARG A 242 -9.80 13.55 15.86
CA ARG A 242 -9.58 14.61 14.88
C ARG A 242 -10.60 15.72 15.07
N VAL A 243 -10.15 16.97 15.07
CA VAL A 243 -11.00 18.15 15.29
C VAL A 243 -10.66 19.25 14.31
N GLU A 244 -11.67 20.01 13.90
CA GLU A 244 -11.49 21.30 13.24
C GLU A 244 -11.51 22.39 14.30
N VAL A 245 -10.48 23.24 14.28
CA VAL A 245 -10.25 24.30 15.25
C VAL A 245 -9.99 25.63 14.55
N GLN A 246 -10.42 26.72 15.19
CA GLN A 246 -10.13 28.08 14.76
C GLN A 246 -9.18 28.76 15.75
N VAL A 247 -8.19 29.48 15.24
CA VAL A 247 -7.27 30.24 16.09
C VAL A 247 -7.96 31.48 16.64
N LEU A 248 -8.11 31.60 17.96
CA LEU A 248 -8.69 32.78 18.61
C LEU A 248 -7.64 33.81 19.03
N ASN A 249 -6.52 33.34 19.57
CA ASN A 249 -5.47 34.22 20.07
C ASN A 249 -4.12 33.48 20.04
N ILE A 250 -3.07 34.21 19.70
CA ILE A 250 -1.70 33.73 19.61
C ILE A 250 -0.84 34.64 20.48
N ASP A 251 -0.22 34.06 21.49
CA ASP A 251 0.74 34.72 22.36
C ASP A 251 2.14 34.21 21.98
N ILE A 252 2.81 34.96 21.09
CA ILE A 252 4.16 34.66 20.59
C ILE A 252 5.20 34.59 21.72
N PRO A 253 5.29 35.56 22.67
CA PRO A 253 6.33 35.52 23.69
C PRO A 253 6.19 34.35 24.68
N ARG A 254 4.97 33.85 24.90
CA ARG A 254 4.72 32.65 25.73
C ARG A 254 4.54 31.37 24.92
N SER A 255 4.58 31.46 23.59
CA SER A 255 4.28 30.38 22.64
C SER A 255 2.96 29.65 22.97
N ARG A 256 1.92 30.40 23.35
CA ARG A 256 0.61 29.85 23.69
C ARG A 256 -0.39 30.16 22.58
N ILE A 257 -1.17 29.15 22.20
CA ILE A 257 -2.21 29.28 21.19
C ILE A 257 -3.55 28.94 21.85
N THR A 258 -4.50 29.87 21.78
CA THR A 258 -5.87 29.64 22.22
C THR A 258 -6.73 29.33 21.02
N LEU A 259 -7.46 28.23 21.09
CA LEU A 259 -8.27 27.71 20.00
C LEU A 259 -9.76 27.71 20.37
N ASP A 260 -10.60 27.84 19.35
CA ASP A 260 -12.01 27.48 19.40
C ASP A 260 -12.23 26.15 18.68
N LEU A 261 -13.06 25.28 19.24
CA LEU A 261 -13.51 24.08 18.55
C LEU A 261 -14.58 24.48 17.56
N LEU A 262 -14.52 24.04 16.30
CA LEU A 262 -15.62 24.20 15.34
C LEU A 262 -16.47 22.93 15.28
N ARG A 263 -15.84 21.79 15.04
CA ARG A 263 -16.48 20.47 15.01
C ARG A 263 -15.49 19.34 15.21
N VAL A 264 -16.02 18.16 15.53
CA VAL A 264 -15.27 16.90 15.58
C VAL A 264 -15.45 16.16 14.27
N LEU A 265 -14.34 15.64 13.70
CA LEU A 265 -14.33 14.86 12.46
C LEU A 265 -14.53 13.36 12.74
#